data_AF-A0A0M2K8L3-F1
#
_entry.id   AF-A0A0M2K8L3-F1
#
_cell.length_a   1.000
_cell.length_b   1.000
_cell.length_c   1.000
_cell.angle_alpha   90.00
_cell.angle_beta   90.00
_cell.angle_gamma   90.00
#
_symmetry.space_group_name_H-M   'P 1'
#
loop_
_entity.id
_entity.type
_entity.pdbx_description
1 polymer ?
#
loop_
_entity_poly.entity_id
_entity_poly.type
_entity_poly.pdbx_seq_one_letter_code
_entity_poly.pdbx_strand_id
1 'polypeptide(L)'
;MMNEVVRALDDRVIGSAREGGIGAIYGIDFPPFLGGPFCYMERLGILHVVNTLEHLMQSEGERFTLCPRLCQMAGAQEIFYSARLQGENEHNSAG
;
A
#
# COMPACT_ATOMS: atom_id res chain seq x y z
N MET A 1 1.73 2.02 11.49
CA MET A 1 2.76 1.87 10.43
C MET A 1 2.19 1.93 9.03
N MET A 2 1.18 1.12 8.66
CA MET A 2 0.57 1.12 7.31
C MET A 2 0.16 2.52 6.83
N ASN A 3 -0.51 3.27 7.69
CA ASN A 3 -0.90 4.64 7.40
C ASN A 3 0.28 5.59 7.11
N GLU A 4 1.38 5.44 7.86
CA GLU A 4 2.57 6.29 7.69
C GLU A 4 3.33 5.98 6.42
N VAL A 5 3.42 4.71 6.00
CA VAL A 5 4.11 4.39 4.74
C VAL A 5 3.35 4.92 3.52
N VAL A 6 2.02 4.97 3.59
CA VAL A 6 1.19 5.56 2.52
C VAL A 6 1.31 7.08 2.54
N ARG A 7 1.34 7.70 3.72
CA ARG A 7 1.59 9.14 3.85
C ARG A 7 2.98 9.52 3.32
N ALA A 8 4.03 8.76 3.67
CA ALA A 8 5.38 8.99 3.17
C ALA A 8 5.48 8.86 1.65
N LEU A 9 4.66 8.00 1.03
CA LEU A 9 4.55 7.91 -0.42
C LEU A 9 3.88 9.16 -1.03
N ASP A 10 2.80 9.63 -0.42
CA ASP A 10 2.03 10.80 -0.88
C ASP A 10 2.85 12.10 -0.73
N ASP A 11 3.55 12.24 0.40
CA ASP A 11 4.45 13.35 0.70
C ASP A 11 5.76 13.30 -0.13
N ARG A 12 5.94 12.27 -0.97
CA ARG A 12 7.13 12.03 -1.79
C ARG A 12 8.43 11.91 -0.99
N VAL A 13 8.34 11.47 0.27
CA VAL A 13 9.49 11.08 1.08
C VAL A 13 10.15 9.82 0.50
N ILE A 14 9.34 8.91 -0.06
CA ILE A 14 9.78 7.78 -0.86
C ILE A 14 9.33 7.95 -2.31
N GLY A 15 10.17 7.57 -3.28
CA GLY A 15 9.89 7.79 -4.69
C GLY A 15 8.88 6.82 -5.30
N SER A 16 8.72 5.63 -4.71
CA SER A 16 7.72 4.65 -5.13
C SER A 16 7.36 3.64 -4.03
N ALA A 17 6.23 2.94 -4.20
CA ALA A 17 5.84 1.83 -3.32
C ALA A 17 6.90 0.71 -3.29
N ARG A 18 7.59 0.47 -4.41
CA ARG A 18 8.68 -0.50 -4.51
C ARG A 18 9.87 -0.09 -3.64
N GLU A 19 10.34 1.14 -3.79
CA GLU A 19 11.46 1.69 -3.02
C GLU A 19 11.13 1.72 -1.52
N GLY A 20 9.94 2.19 -1.15
CA GLY A 20 9.49 2.17 0.25
C GLY A 20 9.35 0.75 0.81
N GLY A 21 8.94 -0.22 -0.01
CA GLY A 21 8.92 -1.63 0.35
C GLY A 21 10.30 -2.18 0.70
N ILE A 22 11.29 -1.89 -0.14
CA ILE A 22 12.70 -2.26 0.08
C ILE A 22 13.23 -1.57 1.34
N GLY A 23 13.01 -0.26 1.47
CA GLY A 23 13.45 0.52 2.63
C GLY A 23 12.85 0.00 3.94
N ALA A 24 11.60 -0.42 3.95
CA ALA A 24 10.98 -1.01 5.14
C ALA A 24 11.60 -2.37 5.52
N ILE A 25 11.90 -3.22 4.53
CA ILE A 25 12.52 -4.52 4.78
C ILE A 25 13.92 -4.35 5.38
N TYR A 26 14.76 -3.50 4.79
CA TYR A 26 16.15 -3.36 5.22
C TYR A 26 16.37 -2.33 6.33
N GLY A 27 15.47 -1.37 6.50
CA GLY A 27 15.61 -0.28 7.46
C GLY A 27 14.97 -0.56 8.81
N ILE A 28 13.79 -1.20 8.82
CA ILE A 28 13.02 -1.47 10.04
C ILE A 28 12.71 -2.96 10.25
N ASP A 29 13.42 -3.83 9.52
CA ASP A 29 13.28 -5.29 9.57
C ASP A 29 11.85 -5.79 9.29
N PHE A 30 11.15 -5.14 8.34
CA PHE A 30 9.83 -5.60 7.94
C PHE A 30 9.91 -7.01 7.31
N PRO A 31 9.01 -7.95 7.66
CA PRO A 31 9.12 -9.33 7.21
C PRO A 31 9.23 -9.48 5.68
N PRO A 32 10.36 -9.99 5.13
CA PRO A 32 10.59 -10.01 3.69
C PRO A 32 9.64 -10.93 2.93
N PHE A 33 9.14 -12.00 3.56
CA PHE A 33 8.17 -12.93 2.97
C PHE A 33 6.77 -12.31 2.76
N LEU A 34 6.49 -11.16 3.38
CA LEU A 34 5.29 -10.37 3.11
C LEU A 34 5.46 -9.41 1.93
N GLY A 35 6.68 -9.27 1.39
CA GLY A 35 6.99 -8.43 0.24
C GLY A 35 7.01 -6.92 0.55
N GLY A 36 7.14 -6.55 1.82
CA GLY A 36 7.06 -5.16 2.27
C GLY A 36 5.63 -4.71 2.59
N PRO A 37 5.47 -3.54 3.22
CA PRO A 37 4.17 -3.09 3.75
C PRO A 37 3.12 -2.83 2.66
N PHE A 38 3.52 -2.37 1.47
CA PHE A 38 2.59 -2.16 0.35
C PHE A 38 2.01 -3.46 -0.21
N CYS A 39 2.86 -4.46 -0.45
CA CYS A 39 2.41 -5.80 -0.85
C CYS A 39 1.51 -6.41 0.22
N TYR A 40 1.84 -6.21 1.50
CA TYR A 40 1.03 -6.71 2.60
C TYR A 40 -0.36 -6.05 2.64
N MET A 41 -0.45 -4.73 2.44
CA MET A 41 -1.74 -4.03 2.36
C MET A 41 -2.60 -4.51 1.19
N GLU A 42 -2.02 -4.80 0.02
CA GLU A 42 -2.78 -5.39 -1.09
C GLU A 42 -3.30 -6.79 -0.77
N ARG A 43 -2.49 -7.63 -0.12
CA ARG A 43 -2.91 -8.97 0.30
C ARG A 43 -4.08 -8.94 1.28
N LEU A 44 -4.10 -7.95 2.18
CA LEU A 44 -5.21 -7.72 3.09
C LEU A 44 -6.44 -7.10 2.39
N GLY A 45 -6.21 -6.32 1.35
CA GLY A 45 -7.19 -5.49 0.68
C GLY A 45 -7.26 -4.09 1.29
N ILE A 46 -7.20 -3.05 0.46
CA ILE A 46 -7.14 -1.66 0.91
C ILE A 46 -8.37 -1.28 1.76
N LEU A 47 -9.56 -1.71 1.35
CA LEU A 47 -10.78 -1.48 2.11
C LEU A 47 -10.72 -2.09 3.52
N HIS A 48 -10.16 -3.29 3.65
CA HIS A 48 -9.99 -3.93 4.96
C HIS A 48 -9.04 -3.11 5.84
N VAL A 49 -7.92 -2.66 5.29
CA VAL A 49 -6.95 -1.81 6.01
C VAL A 49 -7.59 -0.51 6.48
N VAL A 50 -8.38 0.15 5.63
CA VAL A 50 -9.11 1.37 6.01
C VAL A 50 -10.05 1.09 7.18
N ASN A 51 -10.93 0.10 7.06
CA ASN A 51 -11.88 -0.24 8.12
C ASN A 51 -11.18 -0.58 9.43
N THR A 52 -10.07 -1.33 9.40
CA THR A 52 -9.28 -1.63 10.60
C THR A 52 -8.73 -0.37 11.24
N LEU A 53 -8.19 0.55 10.45
CA LEU A 53 -7.66 1.82 10.97
C LEU A 53 -8.77 2.74 11.49
N GLU A 54 -9.94 2.78 10.87
CA GLU A 54 -11.11 3.51 11.39
C GLU A 54 -11.53 2.97 12.76
N HIS A 55 -11.62 1.63 12.90
CA HIS A 55 -11.94 1.01 14.18
C HIS A 55 -10.89 1.33 15.25
N LEU A 56 -9.60 1.25 14.91
CA LEU A 56 -8.52 1.61 15.84
C LEU A 56 -8.54 3.10 16.19
N MET A 57 -8.90 3.98 15.26
CA MET A 57 -9.06 5.41 15.54
C MET A 57 -10.18 5.66 16.54
N GLN A 58 -11.30 4.93 16.42
CA GLN A 58 -12.42 5.02 17.35
C GLN A 58 -12.05 4.51 18.76
N SER A 59 -11.23 3.46 18.87
CA SER A 59 -10.88 2.85 20.16
C SER A 59 -9.63 3.43 20.82
N GLU A 60 -8.62 3.79 20.05
CA GLU A 60 -7.28 4.18 20.52
C GLU A 60 -6.89 5.64 20.23
N GLY A 61 -7.77 6.37 19.54
CA GLY A 61 -7.67 7.81 19.28
C GLY A 61 -6.95 8.20 17.97
N GLU A 62 -6.68 9.49 17.85
CA GLU A 62 -6.21 10.17 16.61
C GLU A 62 -4.85 9.67 16.08
N ARG A 63 -4.09 8.89 16.84
CA ARG A 63 -2.83 8.29 16.34
C ARG A 63 -3.06 7.34 15.15
N PHE A 64 -4.28 6.85 14.97
CA PHE A 64 -4.69 5.99 13.86
C PHE A 64 -5.43 6.76 12.75
N THR A 65 -5.44 8.10 12.79
CA THR A 65 -6.08 8.92 11.76
C THR A 65 -5.59 8.56 10.36
N LEU A 66 -6.53 8.16 9.51
CA LEU A 66 -6.28 7.78 8.13
C LEU A 66 -5.70 8.93 7.31
N CYS A 67 -4.69 8.62 6.50
CA CYS A 67 -4.21 9.54 5.48
C CYS A 67 -5.23 9.63 4.33
N PRO A 68 -5.41 10.82 3.72
CA PRO A 68 -6.38 11.02 2.64
C PRO A 68 -6.21 10.05 1.47
N ARG A 69 -4.95 9.74 1.13
CA ARG A 69 -4.62 8.83 0.04
C ARG A 69 -5.21 7.43 0.23
N LEU A 70 -5.21 6.89 1.45
CA LEU A 70 -5.73 5.55 1.71
C LEU A 70 -7.26 5.49 1.57
N CYS A 71 -7.96 6.54 2.02
CA CYS A 71 -9.41 6.68 1.81
C CYS A 71 -9.75 6.80 0.32
N GLN A 72 -8.98 7.58 -0.44
CA GLN A 72 -9.15 7.69 -1.89
C GLN A 72 -8.97 6.34 -2.58
N MET A 73 -7.89 5.62 -2.25
CA MET A 73 -7.62 4.31 -2.82
C MET A 73 -8.73 3.29 -2.51
N ALA A 74 -9.28 3.31 -1.29
CA ALA A 74 -10.42 2.46 -0.94
C ALA A 74 -11.67 2.80 -1.76
N GLY A 75 -12.00 4.09 -1.92
CA GLY A 75 -13.15 4.53 -2.71
C GLY A 75 -13.03 4.25 -4.21
N ALA A 76 -11.80 4.29 -4.74
CA ALA A 76 -11.50 4.04 -6.15
C ALA A 76 -11.12 2.58 -6.46
N GLN A 77 -11.06 1.70 -5.43
CA GLN A 77 -10.59 0.32 -5.54
C GLN A 77 -9.18 0.21 -6.18
N GLU A 78 -8.32 1.17 -5.87
CA GLU A 78 -6.95 1.22 -6.37
C GLU A 78 -6.04 0.23 -5.64
N ILE A 79 -4.99 -0.19 -6.35
CA ILE A 79 -3.89 -1.00 -5.83
C ILE A 79 -2.56 -0.28 -6.07
N PHE A 80 -1.52 -0.62 -5.32
CA PHE A 80 -0.18 -0.03 -5.47
C PHE A 80 0.55 -0.56 -6.71
N TYR A 81 0.32 -1.81 -7.10
CA TYR A 81 1.06 -2.50 -8.17
C TYR A 81 0.17 -2.88 -9.37
N SER A 82 -0.42 -1.89 -10.05
CA SER A 82 -1.32 -2.12 -11.21
C SER A 82 -0.64 -2.72 -12.46
N ALA A 83 0.67 -2.48 -12.64
CA ALA A 83 1.40 -2.92 -13.85
C ALA A 83 1.65 -4.44 -13.92
N ARG A 84 1.42 -5.20 -12.84
CA ARG A 84 1.68 -6.65 -12.82
C ARG A 84 0.69 -7.45 -13.68
N LEU A 85 -0.42 -6.85 -14.08
CA LEU A 85 -1.49 -7.47 -14.88
C LEU A 85 -1.43 -7.12 -16.38
N GLN A 86 -0.54 -6.22 -16.81
CA GLN A 86 -0.49 -5.75 -18.20
C GLN A 86 0.59 -6.45 -19.05
N GLY A 87 1.37 -7.36 -18.48
CA GLY A 87 2.46 -8.06 -19.18
C GLY A 87 2.09 -9.35 -19.93
N GLU A 88 0.83 -9.80 -19.92
CA GLU A 88 0.42 -11.07 -20.54
C GLU A 88 -0.37 -10.92 -21.85
N ASN A 89 -0.64 -9.70 -22.34
CA ASN A 89 -1.50 -9.47 -23.52
C ASN A 89 -0.83 -8.76 -24.72
N GLU A 90 0.50 -8.83 -24.86
CA GLU A 90 1.22 -8.28 -26.03
C GLU A 90 2.05 -9.34 -26.80
N HIS A 91 1.54 -10.57 -26.93
CA HIS A 91 2.20 -11.60 -27.74
C HIS A 91 1.31 -12.41 -28.70
N ASN A 92 0.11 -11.94 -29.03
CA ASN A 92 -0.69 -12.54 -30.11
C ASN A 92 -1.16 -11.50 -31.12
N SER A 93 -0.22 -10.89 -31.84
CA SER A 93 -0.48 -10.21 -33.13
C SER A 93 0.84 -9.84 -33.80
N ALA A 94 1.58 -10.86 -34.24
CA ALA A 94 2.62 -10.69 -35.26
C ALA A 94 2.74 -11.98 -36.08
N GLY A 95 2.27 -11.93 -37.33
CA GLY A 95 2.64 -12.87 -38.40
C GLY A 95 1.73 -14.07 -38.60
#